data_AF-A0A7C2GJY1-F1
#
_entry.id   AF-A0A7C2GJY1-F1
#
_cell.length_a   1.000
_cell.length_b   1.000
_cell.length_c   1.000
_cell.angle_alpha   90.00
_cell.angle_beta   90.00
_cell.angle_gamma   90.00
#
_symmetry.space_group_name_H-M   'P 1'
#
loop_
_entity.id
_entity.type
_entity.pdbx_description
1 polymer ?
#
loop_
_entity_poly.entity_id
_entity_poly.type
_entity_poly.pdbx_seq_one_letter_code
_entity_poly.pdbx_strand_id
1 'polypeptide(L)' 'MLQIKRILCPTDFSEAARRALDLAVPLAEAFEAELYVIHIVPAIRTWSRGRRITSTCQNTSDCGMRRPSGR' A
#
# COMPACT_ATOMS: atom_id res chain seq x y z
N MET A 1 -7.63 26.30 -23.26
CA MET A 1 -8.44 25.36 -22.45
C MET A 1 -7.56 24.21 -22.00
N LEU A 2 -7.82 23.64 -20.82
CA LEU A 2 -7.13 22.43 -20.38
C LEU A 2 -7.50 21.27 -21.31
N GLN A 3 -6.54 20.40 -21.62
CA GLN A 3 -6.72 19.23 -22.47
C GLN A 3 -6.31 18.00 -21.68
N ILE A 4 -7.30 17.28 -21.16
CA ILE A 4 -7.08 16.02 -20.44
C ILE A 4 -7.23 14.92 -21.45
N LYS A 5 -6.14 14.21 -21.78
CA LYS A 5 -6.16 13.12 -22.77
C LYS A 5 -6.25 11.73 -22.15
N ARG A 6 -5.86 11.60 -20.87
CA ARG A 6 -5.74 10.32 -20.17
C ARG A 6 -6.14 10.50 -18.71
N ILE A 7 -7.01 9.63 -18.23
CA ILE A 7 -7.51 9.61 -16.85
C ILE A 7 -7.17 8.23 -16.26
N LEU A 8 -6.55 8.20 -15.09
CA LEU A 8 -6.24 6.96 -14.36
C LEU A 8 -7.19 6.83 -13.16
N CYS A 9 -7.96 5.75 -13.13
CA CYS A 9 -8.90 5.41 -12.07
C CYS A 9 -8.42 4.15 -11.33
N PRO A 10 -7.75 4.27 -10.17
CA PRO A 10 -7.40 3.12 -9.36
C PRO A 10 -8.66 2.55 -8.67
N THR A 11 -8.75 1.22 -8.64
CA THR A 11 -9.83 0.50 -7.95
C THR A 11 -9.27 -0.57 -7.02
N ASP A 12 -9.80 -0.61 -5.80
CA ASP A 12 -9.61 -1.67 -4.81
C ASP A 12 -10.89 -2.51 -4.63
N PHE A 13 -11.85 -2.36 -5.56
CA PHE A 13 -13.19 -2.96 -5.52
C PHE A 13 -14.06 -2.55 -4.32
N SER A 14 -13.67 -1.50 -3.58
CA SER A 14 -14.55 -0.91 -2.57
C SER A 14 -15.73 -0.17 -3.21
N GLU A 15 -16.78 0.05 -2.41
CA GLU A 15 -17.91 0.88 -2.80
C GLU A 15 -17.49 2.33 -3.11
N ALA A 16 -16.45 2.84 -2.44
CA ALA A 16 -15.90 4.16 -2.74
C ALA A 16 -15.24 4.19 -4.14
N ALA A 17 -14.48 3.16 -4.48
CA ALA A 17 -13.88 3.03 -5.82
C ALA A 17 -14.94 2.85 -6.91
N ARG A 18 -16.04 2.14 -6.62
CA ARG A 18 -17.20 2.04 -7.52
C ARG A 18 -17.77 3.42 -7.87
N ARG A 19 -18.04 4.24 -6.86
CA ARG A 19 -18.55 5.62 -7.05
C ARG A 19 -17.56 6.52 -7.79
N ALA A 20 -16.27 6.35 -7.52
CA ALA A 20 -15.23 7.08 -8.24
C ALA A 20 -15.23 6.72 -9.74
N LEU A 21 -15.45 5.44 -10.07
CA LEU A 21 -15.57 4.98 -11.45
C LEU A 21 -16.81 5.56 -12.14
N ASP A 22 -17.95 5.60 -11.44
CA ASP A 22 -19.19 6.19 -11.95
C ASP A 22 -19.03 7.68 -12.32
N LEU A 23 -18.12 8.40 -11.66
CA LEU A 23 -17.75 9.78 -11.99
C LEU A 23 -16.66 9.87 -13.07
N ALA A 24 -15.74 8.91 -13.12
CA ALA A 24 -14.62 8.92 -14.05
C ALA A 24 -15.06 8.69 -15.50
N VAL A 25 -16.11 7.90 -15.73
CA VAL A 25 -16.67 7.64 -17.07
C VAL A 25 -17.19 8.92 -17.75
N PRO A 26 -18.16 9.67 -17.18
CA PRO A 26 -18.66 10.89 -17.82
C PRO A 26 -17.57 11.98 -17.90
N LEU A 27 -16.60 11.97 -16.98
CA LEU A 27 -15.44 12.86 -17.06
C LEU A 27 -14.57 12.53 -18.28
N ALA A 28 -14.30 11.25 -18.53
CA ALA A 28 -13.53 10.81 -19.70
C ALA A 28 -14.26 11.16 -21.01
N GLU A 29 -15.57 10.96 -21.06
CA GLU A 29 -16.41 11.34 -22.21
C GLU A 29 -16.36 12.85 -22.47
N ALA A 30 -16.50 13.68 -21.43
CA ALA A 30 -16.50 15.14 -21.56
C ALA A 30 -15.17 15.71 -22.08
N PHE A 31 -14.06 14.99 -21.87
CA PHE A 31 -12.73 15.40 -22.31
C PHE A 31 -12.21 14.61 -23.52
N GLU A 32 -13.02 13.70 -24.09
CA GLU A 32 -12.59 12.74 -25.11
C GLU A 32 -11.28 12.02 -24.71
N ALA A 33 -11.18 11.70 -23.42
CA ALA A 33 -9.98 11.16 -22.79
C ALA A 33 -10.06 9.63 -22.69
N GLU A 34 -8.91 8.97 -22.79
CA GLU A 34 -8.81 7.55 -22.50
C GLU A 34 -8.86 7.30 -20.99
N LEU A 35 -9.75 6.41 -20.55
CA LEU A 35 -9.90 6.00 -19.16
C LEU A 35 -9.15 4.69 -18.90
N TYR A 36 -8.13 4.75 -18.04
CA TYR A 36 -7.36 3.60 -17.58
C TYR A 36 -7.85 3.18 -16.19
N VAL A 37 -8.33 1.95 -16.04
CA VAL A 37 -8.72 1.39 -14.75
C VAL A 37 -7.65 0.42 -14.27
N ILE A 38 -7.11 0.64 -13.07
CA ILE A 38 -6.03 -0.19 -12.51
C ILE A 38 -6.43 -0.76 -11.15
N HIS A 39 -6.15 -2.05 -10.94
CA HIS A 39 -6.26 -2.68 -9.64
C HIS A 39 -4.86 -3.00 -9.09
N ILE A 40 -4.59 -2.60 -7.84
CA ILE A 40 -3.32 -2.87 -7.17
C ILE A 40 -3.47 -4.13 -6.32
N VAL A 41 -2.74 -5.18 -6.69
CA VAL A 41 -2.66 -6.39 -5.87
C VAL A 41 -1.62 -6.15 -4.77
N PRO A 42 -2.00 -6.20 -3.48
CA PRO A 42 -1.06 -6.01 -2.39
C PRO A 42 0.03 -7.08 -2.43
N ALA A 43 1.27 -6.68 -2.15
CA ALA A 43 2.38 -7.62 -2.10
C ALA A 43 2.09 -8.71 -1.06
N ILE A 44 2.10 -9.98 -1.50
CA ILE A 44 2.03 -11.12 -0.60
C ILE A 44 3.26 -11.04 0.29
N ARG A 45 3.04 -10.65 1.55
CA ARG A 45 4.06 -10.83 2.60
C ARG A 45 4.11 -12.32 2.87
N THR A 46 4.90 -13.06 2.09
CA THR A 46 5.25 -14.44 2.43
C THR A 46 5.98 -14.38 3.76
N TRP A 47 5.22 -14.69 4.79
CA TRP A 47 5.63 -14.58 6.16
C TRP A 47 6.80 -15.56 6.40
N SER A 48 7.97 -15.03 6.76
CA SER A 48 9.05 -15.81 7.36
C SER A 48 8.70 -16.11 8.83
N ARG A 49 7.92 -17.18 9.06
CA ARG A 49 7.70 -17.77 10.40
C ARG A 49 8.90 -18.70 10.62
N GLY A 50 9.99 -18.15 11.12
CA GLY A 50 11.15 -18.97 11.46
C GLY A 50 12.51 -18.33 11.22
N ARG A 51 12.74 -17.12 11.72
CA ARG A 51 14.09 -16.78 12.16
C ARG A 51 14.00 -15.88 13.37
N ARG A 52 13.86 -16.53 14.53
CA ARG A 52 14.24 -15.92 15.79
C ARG A 52 15.75 -15.75 15.70
N ILE A 53 16.21 -14.59 15.21
CA ILE A 53 17.59 -14.17 15.50
C ILE A 53 17.51 -13.67 16.94
N THR A 54 17.42 -14.60 17.91
CA THR A 54 18.03 -14.28 19.19
C THR A 54 19.49 -14.13 18.83
N SER A 55 19.98 -12.89 18.79
CA SER A 55 21.36 -12.63 19.14
C SER A 55 21.52 -13.14 20.57
N THR A 56 21.69 -14.45 20.71
CA THR A 56 22.34 -15.02 21.86
C THR A 56 23.71 -14.35 21.81
N CYS A 57 23.92 -13.35 22.68
CA CYS A 57 25.27 -12.89 22.95
C CYS A 57 26.02 -14.14 23.43
N GLN A 58 26.81 -14.75 22.55
CA GLN A 58 27.61 -15.91 22.88
C GLN A 58 28.75 -15.55 23.84
N ASN A 59 28.97 -14.25 24.08
CA ASN A 59 29.96 -13.73 25.02
C ASN A 59 29.29 -12.82 26.05
N THR A 60 29.41 -13.17 27.33
CA THR A 60 28.82 -12.47 28.49
C THR A 60 29.47 -11.13 28.85
N SER A 61 30.45 -10.65 28.07
CA SER A 61 31.20 -9.43 28.40
C SER A 61 30.54 -8.12 27.95
N ASP A 62 29.45 -8.18 27.17
CA ASP A 62 28.71 -6.97 26.75
C ASP A 62 27.18 -7.12 26.93
N CYS A 63 26.78 -7.91 27.94
CA CYS A 63 25.40 -7.88 28.46
C CYS A 63 25.19 -6.61 29.30
N GLY A 64 25.40 -5.45 28.68
CA GLY A 64 25.05 -4.15 29.21
C GLY A 64 23.96 -3.55 28.34
N MET A 65 22.75 -3.42 28.87
CA MET A 65 21.99 -2.15 28.93
C MET A 65 20.51 -2.39 29.26
N ARG A 66 20.19 -1.98 30.50
CA ARG A 66 18.98 -1.28 30.96
C ARG A 66 17.62 -1.99 30.83
N ARG A 67 17.09 -2.29 32.01
CA ARG A 67 15.67 -2.55 32.31
C ARG A 67 14.81 -1.38 31.81
N PRO A 68 13.65 -1.62 31.16
CA PRO A 68 12.54 -0.69 31.30
C PRO A 68 11.89 -0.98 32.66
N SER A 69 12.36 -0.29 33.70
CA SER A 69 11.58 -0.10 34.91
C SER A 69 10.58 1.03 34.64
N GLY A 70 9.29 0.71 34.63
CA GLY A 70 8.22 1.69 34.58
C GLY A 70 6.91 0.98 34.85
N ARG A 71 6.25 1.40 35.93
CA ARG A 71 5.01 0.85 36.48
C ARG A 71 3.85 0.87 35.49
#